data_AF-A0A840UV45-F1
#
_entry.id   AF-A0A840UV45-F1
#
_cell.length_a   1.000
_cell.length_b   1.000
_cell.length_c   1.000
_cell.angle_alpha   90.00
_cell.angle_beta   90.00
_cell.angle_gamma   90.00
#
_symmetry.space_group_name_H-M   'P 1'
#
loop_
_entity.id
_entity.type
_entity.pdbx_description
1 polymer ?
#
loop_
_entity_poly.entity_id
_entity_poly.type
_entity_poly.pdbx_seq_one_letter_code
_entity_poly.pdbx_strand_id
1 'polypeptide(L)'
;MRIHLYSYIFMCFCGILLENVCIASELPEWKIAEQTILQCYKGRDIEVSVSTGYEHRIYQDGPVDGEFATAMLTVPIYSRKQILEKQNLAHEKIEHLSELYADYQSQSAIVYALDKEKEVLQNTMIDEGAKGISAYYELIKDVEKAKSLRDSAERKIITWLELCGYVATDKTPGKGSPSQ
;
A
#
# COMPACT_ATOMS: atom_id res chain seq x y z
N MET A 1 -23.37 -42.31 -25.43
CA MET A 1 -23.04 -40.92 -25.80
C MET A 1 -23.54 -39.96 -24.72
N ARG A 2 -22.81 -39.86 -23.59
CA ARG A 2 -23.10 -38.97 -22.45
C ARG A 2 -21.78 -38.72 -21.71
N ILE A 3 -20.93 -37.84 -22.24
CA ILE A 3 -19.69 -37.40 -21.54
C ILE A 3 -19.52 -35.87 -21.58
N HIS A 4 -20.31 -35.12 -22.37
CA HIS A 4 -20.07 -33.68 -22.54
C HIS A 4 -20.88 -32.73 -21.63
N LEU A 5 -21.66 -33.21 -20.65
CA LEU A 5 -22.48 -32.31 -19.81
C LEU A 5 -21.80 -31.83 -18.51
N TYR A 6 -20.67 -32.41 -18.09
CA TYR A 6 -20.03 -32.06 -16.81
C TYR A 6 -18.99 -30.94 -16.88
N SER A 7 -18.60 -30.50 -18.09
CA SER A 7 -17.55 -29.49 -18.23
C SER A 7 -18.04 -28.04 -18.11
N TYR A 8 -19.35 -27.79 -18.21
CA TYR A 8 -19.91 -26.43 -18.16
C TYR A 8 -20.46 -26.02 -16.79
N ILE A 9 -20.70 -26.97 -15.89
CA ILE A 9 -21.16 -26.67 -14.52
C ILE A 9 -19.98 -26.27 -13.61
N PHE A 10 -18.77 -26.71 -13.92
CA PHE A 10 -17.58 -26.37 -13.13
C PHE A 10 -17.01 -24.98 -13.43
N MET A 11 -17.32 -24.39 -14.58
CA MET A 11 -16.82 -23.05 -14.97
C MET A 11 -17.75 -21.89 -14.58
N CYS A 12 -18.99 -22.14 -14.16
CA CYS A 12 -19.91 -21.07 -13.73
C CYS A 12 -19.95 -20.86 -12.22
N PHE A 13 -19.39 -21.77 -11.41
CA PHE A 13 -19.43 -21.66 -9.94
C PHE A 13 -18.31 -20.79 -9.35
N CYS A 14 -17.34 -20.35 -10.15
CA CYS A 14 -16.26 -19.48 -9.70
C CYS A 14 -16.61 -17.97 -9.83
N GLY A 15 -17.71 -17.63 -10.51
CA GLY A 15 -18.05 -16.23 -10.84
C GLY A 15 -18.97 -15.50 -9.86
N ILE A 16 -19.65 -16.19 -8.94
CA ILE A 16 -20.74 -15.59 -8.13
C ILE A 16 -20.34 -15.40 -6.64
N LEU A 17 -19.17 -15.87 -6.21
CA LEU A 17 -18.68 -15.71 -4.83
C LEU A 17 -17.69 -14.54 -4.63
N LEU A 18 -17.44 -13.71 -5.65
CA LEU A 18 -16.46 -12.62 -5.60
C LEU A 18 -17.07 -11.21 -5.48
N GLU A 19 -18.39 -11.05 -5.52
CA GLU A 19 -19.00 -9.71 -5.65
C GLU A 19 -19.32 -8.97 -4.35
N ASN A 20 -18.96 -9.46 -3.17
CA ASN A 20 -19.24 -8.73 -1.91
C ASN A 20 -18.14 -8.82 -0.84
N VAL A 21 -16.88 -8.89 -1.24
CA VAL A 21 -15.75 -8.74 -0.30
C VAL A 21 -14.95 -7.47 -0.64
N CYS A 22 -15.64 -6.35 -0.81
CA CYS A 22 -15.03 -5.05 -0.51
C CYS A 22 -15.30 -4.74 0.97
N ILE A 23 -14.62 -5.47 1.85
CA ILE A 23 -14.19 -4.83 3.10
C ILE A 23 -13.29 -3.71 2.59
N ALA A 24 -13.68 -2.46 2.81
CA ALA A 24 -12.87 -1.30 2.45
C ALA A 24 -11.53 -1.43 3.18
N SER A 25 -10.55 -2.07 2.55
CA SER A 25 -9.18 -2.12 3.01
C SER A 25 -8.66 -0.70 2.86
N GLU A 26 -8.11 -0.15 3.94
CA GLU A 26 -7.41 1.14 3.91
C GLU A 26 -6.11 1.05 3.08
N LEU A 27 -5.75 -0.14 2.61
CA LEU A 27 -4.63 -0.38 1.73
C LEU A 27 -4.88 0.15 0.30
N PRO A 28 -3.91 0.87 -0.28
CA PRO A 28 -3.99 1.25 -1.68
C PRO A 28 -3.98 0.03 -2.59
N GLU A 29 -4.61 0.18 -3.75
CA GLU A 29 -4.52 -0.81 -4.82
C GLU A 29 -3.05 -1.11 -5.16
N TRP A 30 -2.75 -2.37 -5.46
CA TRP A 30 -1.39 -2.83 -5.80
C TRP A 30 -0.71 -1.94 -6.86
N LYS A 31 -1.46 -1.51 -7.88
CA LYS A 31 -0.91 -0.63 -8.95
C LYS A 31 -0.41 0.71 -8.42
N ILE A 32 -1.09 1.29 -7.42
CA ILE A 32 -0.71 2.57 -6.80
C ILE A 32 0.52 2.35 -5.91
N ALA A 33 0.54 1.26 -5.15
CA ALA A 33 1.66 0.88 -4.30
C ALA A 33 2.95 0.63 -5.13
N GLU A 34 2.85 -0.14 -6.21
CA GLU A 34 3.95 -0.42 -7.14
C GLU A 34 4.50 0.87 -7.77
N GLN A 35 3.62 1.76 -8.23
CA GLN A 35 4.03 3.04 -8.79
C GLN A 35 4.72 3.95 -7.77
N THR A 36 4.27 3.94 -6.51
CA THR A 36 4.87 4.73 -5.43
C THR A 36 6.30 4.25 -5.16
N ILE A 37 6.51 2.93 -5.03
CA ILE A 37 7.86 2.36 -4.87
C ILE A 37 8.71 2.68 -6.10
N LEU A 38 8.18 2.48 -7.31
CA LEU A 38 8.90 2.81 -8.53
C LEU A 38 9.33 4.28 -8.54
N GLN A 39 8.46 5.23 -8.19
CA GLN A 39 8.82 6.64 -8.15
C GLN A 39 9.90 6.94 -7.10
N CYS A 40 9.83 6.31 -5.93
CA CYS A 40 10.84 6.45 -4.88
C CYS A 40 12.24 6.02 -5.34
N TYR A 41 12.35 4.93 -6.11
CA TYR A 41 13.64 4.38 -6.55
C TYR A 41 14.05 4.76 -7.98
N LYS A 42 13.16 5.36 -8.78
CA LYS A 42 13.43 5.79 -10.17
C LYS A 42 14.16 7.13 -10.27
N GLY A 43 14.40 7.80 -9.13
CA GLY A 43 14.99 9.15 -9.06
C GLY A 43 16.20 9.37 -9.97
N ARG A 44 15.98 10.14 -11.04
CA ARG A 44 16.94 11.17 -11.45
C ARG A 44 16.79 12.26 -10.40
N ASP A 45 17.80 12.46 -9.55
CA ASP A 45 17.74 13.46 -8.48
C ASP A 45 17.89 14.86 -9.11
N ILE A 46 16.85 15.33 -9.79
CA ILE A 46 16.85 16.64 -10.43
C ILE A 46 16.49 17.66 -9.35
N GLU A 47 17.49 18.43 -8.93
CA GLU A 47 17.29 19.52 -7.98
C GLU A 47 17.07 20.82 -8.76
N VAL A 48 15.96 21.50 -8.48
CA VAL A 48 15.66 22.82 -9.03
C VAL A 48 15.76 23.82 -7.89
N SER A 49 16.72 24.73 -7.96
CA SER A 49 16.83 25.84 -7.00
C SER A 49 16.51 27.15 -7.71
N VAL A 50 15.58 27.92 -7.13
CA VAL A 50 15.24 29.25 -7.61
C VAL A 50 15.67 30.23 -6.52
N SER A 51 16.54 31.16 -6.87
CA SER A 51 17.05 32.19 -5.98
C SER A 51 16.74 33.55 -6.56
N THR A 52 16.02 34.38 -5.81
CA THR A 52 15.67 35.74 -6.18
C THR A 52 16.16 36.69 -5.11
N GLY A 53 16.64 37.87 -5.48
CA GLY A 53 17.08 38.85 -4.51
C GLY A 53 17.44 40.19 -5.15
N TYR A 54 17.95 41.08 -4.30
CA TYR A 54 18.45 42.38 -4.69
C TYR A 54 19.95 42.40 -4.36
N GLU A 55 20.80 42.69 -5.34
CA GLU A 55 22.25 42.68 -5.14
C GLU A 55 22.84 44.05 -5.45
N HIS A 56 23.57 44.62 -4.49
CA HIS A 56 24.33 45.85 -4.67
C HIS A 56 25.77 45.49 -5.08
N ARG A 57 26.10 45.68 -6.36
CA ARG A 57 27.45 45.38 -6.87
C ARG A 57 28.23 46.68 -7.07
N ILE A 58 29.40 46.76 -6.44
CA ILE A 58 30.32 47.89 -6.60
C ILE A 58 31.32 47.54 -7.70
N TYR A 59 31.17 48.13 -8.87
CA TYR A 59 32.14 48.03 -9.97
C TYR A 59 33.09 49.23 -9.97
N GLN A 60 34.22 49.14 -10.67
CA GLN A 60 35.18 50.25 -10.80
C GLN A 60 34.55 51.53 -11.39
N ASP A 61 33.47 51.38 -12.16
CA ASP A 61 32.78 52.48 -12.84
C ASP A 61 31.57 53.04 -12.05
N GLY A 62 31.33 52.53 -10.83
CA GLY A 62 30.26 52.96 -9.94
C GLY A 62 29.35 51.82 -9.43
N PRO A 63 28.48 52.11 -8.45
CA PRO A 63 27.53 51.13 -7.92
C PRO A 63 26.41 50.87 -8.92
N VAL A 64 26.09 49.60 -9.16
CA VAL A 64 24.93 49.17 -9.95
C VAL A 64 24.01 48.37 -9.04
N ASP A 65 22.79 48.89 -8.84
CA ASP A 65 21.71 48.23 -8.13
C ASP A 65 20.80 47.50 -9.12
N GLY A 66 20.49 46.24 -8.84
CA GLY A 66 19.60 45.46 -9.69
C GLY A 66 18.96 44.27 -8.98
N GLU A 67 17.72 43.97 -9.40
CA GLU A 67 17.05 42.72 -9.08
C GLU A 67 17.73 41.56 -9.81
N PHE A 68 17.88 40.42 -9.12
CA PHE A 68 18.33 39.19 -9.75
C PHE A 68 17.34 38.06 -9.51
N ALA A 69 17.20 37.21 -10.52
CA ALA A 69 16.51 35.93 -10.43
C ALA A 69 17.36 34.88 -11.14
N THR A 70 17.77 33.86 -10.40
CA THR A 70 18.58 32.75 -10.90
C THR A 70 17.81 31.45 -10.68
N ALA A 71 17.62 30.68 -11.74
CA ALA A 71 17.15 29.30 -11.64
C ALA A 71 18.32 28.38 -11.96
N MET A 72 18.68 27.48 -11.04
CA MET A 72 19.67 26.44 -11.25
C MET A 72 18.97 25.09 -11.33
N LEU A 73 19.38 24.30 -12.32
CA LEU A 73 18.94 22.93 -12.52
C LEU A 73 20.14 22.00 -12.35
N THR A 74 20.17 21.23 -11.26
CA THR A 74 21.23 20.24 -11.03
C THR A 74 20.74 18.89 -11.51
N VAL A 75 21.38 18.36 -12.56
CA VAL A 75 21.11 17.01 -13.08
C VAL A 75 22.31 16.11 -12.77
N PRO A 76 22.19 15.13 -11.87
CA PRO A 76 23.26 14.19 -11.58
C PRO A 76 23.50 13.26 -12.77
N ILE A 77 24.76 13.16 -13.17
CA ILE A 77 25.19 12.23 -14.22
C ILE A 77 25.50 10.89 -13.56
N TYR A 78 24.59 9.93 -13.67
CA TYR A 78 24.85 8.57 -13.18
C TYR A 78 25.57 7.73 -14.22
N SER A 79 26.47 6.87 -13.76
CA SER A 79 27.02 5.80 -14.59
C SER A 79 25.96 4.72 -14.86
N ARG A 80 26.10 3.97 -15.96
CA ARG A 80 25.23 2.81 -16.27
C ARG A 80 25.14 1.82 -15.11
N LYS A 81 26.24 1.61 -14.38
CA LYS A 81 26.30 0.70 -13.23
C LYS A 81 25.39 1.17 -12.09
N GLN A 82 25.44 2.46 -11.74
CA GLN A 82 24.58 3.04 -10.70
C GLN A 82 23.09 2.99 -11.09
N ILE A 83 22.77 3.16 -12.37
CA ILE A 83 21.40 3.03 -12.88
C ILE A 83 20.89 1.59 -12.67
N LEU A 84 21.70 0.59 -13.02
CA LEU A 84 21.34 -0.81 -12.83
C LEU A 84 21.21 -1.19 -11.35
N GLU A 85 22.10 -0.69 -10.49
CA GLU A 85 22.01 -0.90 -9.04
C GLU A 85 20.72 -0.31 -8.46
N LYS A 86 20.35 0.91 -8.84
CA LYS A 86 19.07 1.52 -8.45
C LYS A 86 17.85 0.72 -8.96
N GLN A 87 17.91 0.23 -10.19
CA GLN A 87 16.83 -0.61 -10.76
C GLN A 87 16.69 -1.94 -10.02
N ASN A 88 17.80 -2.62 -9.73
CA ASN A 88 17.78 -3.87 -8.99
C ASN A 88 17.22 -3.67 -7.58
N LEU A 89 17.62 -2.59 -6.91
CA LEU A 89 17.08 -2.23 -5.60
C LEU A 89 15.56 -1.99 -5.68
N ALA A 90 15.09 -1.27 -6.70
CA ALA A 90 13.66 -1.06 -6.90
C ALA A 90 12.90 -2.38 -7.06
N HIS A 91 13.42 -3.31 -7.87
CA HIS A 91 12.80 -4.62 -8.09
C HIS A 91 12.77 -5.45 -6.81
N GLU A 92 13.87 -5.49 -6.05
CA GLU A 92 13.93 -6.18 -4.77
C GLU A 92 12.88 -5.65 -3.78
N LYS A 93 12.69 -4.32 -3.72
CA LYS A 93 11.66 -3.72 -2.85
C LYS A 93 10.24 -4.00 -3.33
N ILE A 94 10.00 -4.03 -4.64
CA ILE A 94 8.71 -4.40 -5.21
C ILE A 94 8.40 -5.87 -4.92
N GLU A 95 9.38 -6.77 -5.06
CA GLU A 95 9.23 -8.19 -4.77
C GLU A 95 8.85 -8.40 -3.30
N HIS A 96 9.59 -7.80 -2.36
CA HIS A 96 9.27 -7.86 -0.94
C HIS A 96 7.88 -7.26 -0.61
N LEU A 97 7.49 -6.17 -1.27
CA LEU A 97 6.15 -5.61 -1.10
C LEU A 97 5.07 -6.56 -1.64
N SER A 98 5.33 -7.25 -2.75
CA SER A 98 4.40 -8.21 -3.34
C SER A 98 4.16 -9.41 -2.42
N GLU A 99 5.19 -9.88 -1.74
CA GLU A 99 5.09 -10.94 -0.74
C GLU A 99 4.19 -10.50 0.43
N LEU A 100 4.36 -9.27 0.93
CA LEU A 100 3.51 -8.73 2.00
C LEU A 100 2.05 -8.60 1.56
N TYR A 101 1.79 -8.21 0.31
CA TYR A 101 0.43 -8.16 -0.23
C TYR A 101 -0.18 -9.56 -0.35
N ALA A 102 0.62 -10.56 -0.78
CA ALA A 102 0.17 -11.95 -0.85
C ALA A 102 -0.15 -12.49 0.55
N ASP A 103 0.69 -12.20 1.55
CA ASP A 103 0.45 -12.54 2.95
C ASP A 103 -0.85 -11.91 3.46
N TYR A 104 -1.04 -10.60 3.21
CA TYR A 104 -2.27 -9.90 3.59
C TYR A 104 -3.51 -10.54 2.97
N GLN A 105 -3.49 -10.82 1.66
CA GLN A 105 -4.62 -11.44 0.96
C GLN A 105 -4.91 -12.85 1.48
N SER A 106 -3.86 -13.64 1.73
CA SER A 106 -3.97 -14.98 2.31
C SER A 106 -4.61 -14.93 3.70
N GLN A 107 -4.12 -14.05 4.58
CA GLN A 107 -4.71 -13.90 5.92
C GLN A 107 -6.14 -13.35 5.88
N SER A 108 -6.45 -12.44 4.95
CA SER A 108 -7.81 -11.93 4.76
C SER A 108 -8.79 -13.04 4.35
N ALA A 109 -8.37 -13.92 3.44
CA ALA A 109 -9.15 -15.09 3.04
C ALA A 109 -9.36 -16.07 4.21
N ILE A 110 -8.32 -16.29 5.03
CA ILE A 110 -8.42 -17.12 6.24
C ILE A 110 -9.44 -16.53 7.23
N VAL A 111 -9.35 -15.22 7.51
CA VAL A 111 -10.30 -14.52 8.40
C VAL A 111 -11.72 -14.68 7.88
N TYR A 112 -11.94 -14.50 6.57
CA TYR A 112 -13.26 -14.66 5.96
C TYR A 112 -13.79 -16.10 6.13
N ALA A 113 -12.96 -17.11 5.86
CA ALA A 113 -13.34 -18.50 6.03
C ALA A 113 -13.70 -18.83 7.49
N LEU A 114 -12.87 -18.40 8.44
CA LEU A 114 -13.11 -18.62 9.88
C LEU A 114 -14.35 -17.85 10.38
N ASP A 115 -14.61 -16.65 9.87
CA ASP A 115 -15.83 -15.91 10.21
C ASP A 115 -17.10 -16.61 9.69
N LYS A 116 -17.02 -17.29 8.54
CA LYS A 116 -18.12 -18.12 8.02
C LYS A 116 -18.30 -19.40 8.84
N GLU A 117 -17.21 -20.04 9.23
CA GLU A 117 -17.24 -21.19 10.13
C GLU A 117 -17.87 -20.81 11.48
N LYS A 118 -17.54 -19.62 12.00
CA LYS A 118 -18.10 -19.08 13.25
C LYS A 118 -19.61 -18.89 13.15
N GLU A 119 -20.12 -18.39 12.03
CA GLU A 119 -21.55 -18.22 11.78
C GLU A 119 -22.29 -19.56 11.81
N VAL A 120 -21.71 -20.60 11.19
CA VAL A 120 -22.27 -21.96 11.20
C VAL A 120 -22.25 -22.55 12.61
N LEU A 121 -21.10 -22.46 13.28
CA LEU A 121 -20.90 -23.08 14.59
C LEU A 121 -21.75 -22.39 15.67
N GLN A 122 -21.99 -21.10 15.55
CA GLN A 122 -22.91 -20.37 16.43
C GLN A 122 -24.34 -20.94 16.36
N ASN A 123 -24.79 -21.38 15.17
CA ASN A 123 -26.11 -21.95 14.98
C ASN A 123 -26.23 -23.38 15.54
N THR A 124 -25.15 -24.16 15.49
CA THR A 124 -25.14 -25.56 15.97
C THR A 124 -24.69 -25.71 17.43
N MET A 125 -24.19 -24.64 18.06
CA MET A 125 -23.66 -24.64 19.42
C MET A 125 -24.67 -25.15 20.47
N ILE A 126 -25.97 -24.87 20.28
CA ILE A 126 -27.03 -25.29 21.21
C ILE A 126 -27.23 -26.81 21.14
N ASP A 127 -27.11 -27.41 19.96
CA ASP A 127 -27.35 -28.84 19.72
C ASP A 127 -26.18 -29.70 20.20
N GLU A 128 -24.96 -29.20 20.11
CA GLU A 128 -23.73 -29.89 20.53
C GLU A 128 -23.41 -29.72 22.02
N GLY A 129 -24.11 -28.80 22.71
CA GLY A 129 -23.93 -28.52 24.13
C GLY A 129 -22.51 -28.07 24.47
N ALA A 130 -21.91 -28.66 25.52
CA ALA A 130 -20.62 -28.21 26.05
C ALA A 130 -19.45 -28.28 25.03
N LYS A 131 -19.49 -29.24 24.09
CA LYS A 131 -18.44 -29.40 23.07
C LYS A 131 -18.50 -28.31 22.00
N GLY A 132 -19.70 -27.96 21.54
CA GLY A 132 -19.91 -26.87 20.59
C GLY A 132 -19.50 -25.52 21.17
N ILE A 133 -19.81 -25.29 22.46
CA ILE A 133 -19.40 -24.07 23.16
C ILE A 133 -17.86 -23.95 23.24
N SER A 134 -17.14 -25.02 23.59
CA SER A 134 -15.68 -24.97 23.63
C SER A 134 -15.07 -24.73 22.25
N ALA A 135 -15.57 -25.42 21.22
CA ALA A 135 -15.11 -25.25 19.84
C ALA A 135 -15.34 -23.81 19.34
N TYR A 136 -16.47 -23.20 19.70
CA TYR A 136 -16.78 -21.81 19.35
C TYR A 136 -15.79 -20.80 19.95
N TYR A 137 -15.39 -20.97 21.21
CA TYR A 137 -14.40 -20.09 21.83
C TYR A 137 -12.98 -20.29 21.27
N GLU A 138 -12.61 -21.53 20.92
CA GLU A 138 -11.35 -21.79 20.21
C GLU A 138 -11.34 -21.12 18.84
N LEU A 139 -12.44 -21.22 18.10
CA LEU A 139 -12.57 -20.60 16.78
C LEU A 139 -12.50 -19.07 16.85
N ILE A 140 -13.14 -18.43 17.85
CA ILE A 140 -13.00 -16.98 18.08
C ILE A 140 -11.54 -16.59 18.29
N LYS A 141 -10.80 -17.37 19.07
CA LYS A 141 -9.39 -17.11 19.33
C LYS A 141 -8.56 -17.19 18.05
N ASP A 142 -8.85 -18.15 17.19
CA ASP A 142 -8.18 -18.31 15.90
C ASP A 142 -8.53 -17.19 14.91
N VAL A 143 -9.79 -16.72 14.90
CA VAL A 143 -10.21 -15.53 14.14
C VAL A 143 -9.42 -14.30 14.58
N GLU A 144 -9.34 -14.04 15.88
CA GLU A 144 -8.60 -12.88 16.41
C GLU A 144 -7.10 -12.97 16.11
N LYS A 145 -6.53 -14.18 16.19
CA LYS A 145 -5.14 -14.41 15.78
C LYS A 145 -4.94 -14.12 14.29
N ALA A 146 -5.81 -14.61 13.41
CA ALA A 146 -5.72 -14.37 11.97
C ALA A 146 -5.89 -12.87 11.62
N LYS A 147 -6.82 -12.17 12.28
CA LYS A 147 -6.97 -10.71 12.15
C LYS A 147 -5.70 -9.99 12.57
N SER A 148 -5.09 -10.37 13.69
CA SER A 148 -3.84 -9.74 14.15
C SER A 148 -2.69 -9.89 13.14
N LEU A 149 -2.61 -11.03 12.45
CA LEU A 149 -1.61 -11.27 11.40
C LEU A 149 -1.89 -10.44 10.15
N ARG A 150 -3.16 -10.39 9.72
CA ARG A 150 -3.62 -9.53 8.62
C ARG A 150 -3.28 -8.07 8.89
N ASP A 151 -3.66 -7.55 10.06
CA ASP A 151 -3.45 -6.15 10.43
C ASP A 151 -1.95 -5.84 10.57
N SER A 152 -1.13 -6.80 11.00
CA SER A 152 0.33 -6.68 11.03
C SER A 152 0.93 -6.55 9.61
N ALA A 153 0.46 -7.36 8.66
CA ALA A 153 0.88 -7.27 7.26
C ALA A 153 0.46 -5.92 6.64
N GLU A 154 -0.78 -5.49 6.90
CA GLU A 154 -1.29 -4.18 6.47
C GLU A 154 -0.44 -3.01 6.97
N ARG A 155 -0.12 -2.99 8.28
CA ARG A 155 0.75 -1.94 8.85
C ARG A 155 2.12 -1.92 8.20
N LYS A 156 2.72 -3.08 7.94
CA LYS A 156 4.02 -3.16 7.26
C LYS A 156 3.95 -2.58 5.84
N ILE A 157 2.90 -2.89 5.08
CA ILE A 157 2.68 -2.34 3.74
C ILE A 157 2.55 -0.82 3.82
N ILE A 158 1.70 -0.31 4.71
CA ILE A 158 1.50 1.14 4.88
C ILE A 158 2.80 1.84 5.27
N THR A 159 3.54 1.32 6.25
CA THR A 159 4.84 1.90 6.66
C THR A 159 5.82 1.96 5.49
N TRP A 160 5.90 0.91 4.66
CA TRP A 160 6.76 0.90 3.48
C TRP A 160 6.37 1.96 2.46
N LEU A 161 5.06 2.14 2.24
CA LEU A 161 4.56 3.14 1.31
C LEU A 161 4.73 4.57 1.84
N GLU A 162 4.50 4.80 3.13
CA GLU A 162 4.73 6.09 3.80
C GLU A 162 6.21 6.51 3.71
N LEU A 163 7.15 5.57 3.88
CA LEU A 163 8.58 5.83 3.66
C LEU A 163 8.90 6.31 2.24
N CYS A 164 8.08 5.91 1.27
CA CYS A 164 8.19 6.29 -0.14
C CYS A 164 7.36 7.54 -0.50
N GLY A 165 6.78 8.22 0.50
CA GLY A 165 6.01 9.45 0.31
C GLY A 165 4.52 9.23 0.01
N TYR A 166 4.00 8.01 0.15
CA TYR A 166 2.57 7.77 0.07
C TYR A 166 1.87 8.40 1.27
N VAL A 167 0.87 9.24 1.01
CA VAL A 167 -0.03 9.77 2.03
C VAL A 167 -1.42 9.25 1.68
N ALA A 168 -2.02 8.46 2.57
CA ALA A 168 -3.41 8.03 2.40
C ALA A 168 -4.30 9.28 2.27
N THR A 169 -5.05 9.38 1.17
CA THR A 169 -5.78 10.60 0.79
C THR A 169 -6.93 11.00 1.71
N ASP A 170 -7.18 10.27 2.81
CA ASP A 170 -8.26 10.56 3.77
C ASP A 170 -7.80 11.03 5.15
N LYS A 171 -6.55 11.51 5.27
CA LYS A 171 -6.12 12.34 6.41
C LYS A 171 -5.97 13.79 5.97
N THR A 172 -7.03 14.42 5.46
CA THR A 172 -7.09 15.88 5.55
C THR A 172 -7.10 16.24 7.04
N PRO A 173 -6.08 16.92 7.59
CA PRO A 173 -6.27 17.58 8.87
C PRO A 173 -7.48 18.49 8.71
N GLY A 174 -8.45 18.39 9.63
CA GLY A 174 -9.63 19.25 9.62
C GLY A 174 -9.20 20.69 9.37
N LYS A 175 -9.95 21.38 8.49
CA LYS A 175 -9.87 22.82 8.23
C LYS A 175 -9.25 23.52 9.44
N GLY A 176 -8.04 24.02 9.27
CA GLY A 176 -7.36 24.81 10.28
C GLY A 176 -8.34 25.84 10.83
N SER A 177 -8.60 25.75 12.13
CA SER A 177 -9.06 26.89 12.90
C SER A 177 -8.11 28.04 12.60
N PRO A 178 -8.56 29.18 12.06
CA PRO A 178 -7.70 30.34 11.96
C PRO A 178 -7.39 30.79 13.38
N SER A 179 -6.13 30.68 13.78
CA SER A 179 -5.60 31.38 14.93
C SER A 179 -5.67 32.88 14.64
N GLN A 180 -6.64 33.55 15.25
CA GLN A 180 -6.55 34.97 15.62
C GLN A 180 -6.13 35.05 17.09
#